data_AF-A0A7G9YUL3-F1
#
_entry.id   AF-A0A7G9YUL3-F1
#
_cell.length_a   1.000
_cell.length_b   1.000
_cell.length_c   1.000
_cell.angle_alpha   90.00
_cell.angle_beta   90.00
_cell.angle_gamma   90.00
#
_symmetry.space_group_name_H-M   'P 1'
#
loop_
_entity.id
_entity.type
_entity.pdbx_description
1 polymer ?
#
loop_
_entity_poly.entity_id
_entity_poly.type
_entity_poly.pdbx_seq_one_letter_code
_entity_poly.pdbx_strand_id
1 'polypeptide(L)'
;MVDWLSHVLLAWIICQILQVKFNFFGGKNTAIVMVGALIPDFIKIGLLFQWMDIDIWNFITPLHTPAGAIITAAVISLFFEEKMSAFKLLLFGTATHFLFDLPLAHVSGGMLMLFPFHWGRYQVYLIPTDDYIVPTLALAVALVIYMAKRGKSAHKIKLLIDEKISQ
;
A
#
# COMPACT_ATOMS: atom_id res chain seq x y z
N MET A 1 2.29 1.85 15.44
CA MET A 1 1.36 1.15 14.53
C MET A 1 1.77 1.51 13.12
N VAL A 2 2.33 0.56 12.36
CA VAL A 2 2.37 0.70 10.91
C VAL A 2 0.92 0.58 10.46
N ASP A 3 0.30 1.72 10.17
CA ASP A 3 -1.14 1.81 9.91
C ASP A 3 -1.43 1.95 8.42
N TRP A 4 -2.71 2.09 8.06
CA TRP A 4 -3.19 2.45 6.72
C TRP A 4 -2.31 3.52 6.06
N LEU A 5 -1.95 4.56 6.82
CA LEU A 5 -1.09 5.64 6.33
C LEU A 5 0.29 5.13 5.86
N SER A 6 0.96 4.29 6.65
CA SER A 6 2.28 3.77 6.32
C SER A 6 2.25 2.94 5.04
N HIS A 7 1.31 2.00 4.91
CA HIS A 7 1.22 1.15 3.72
C HIS A 7 0.89 1.96 2.47
N VAL A 8 0.00 2.95 2.59
CA VAL A 8 -0.34 3.86 1.50
C VAL A 8 0.87 4.70 1.07
N LEU A 9 1.60 5.27 2.03
CA LEU A 9 2.79 6.08 1.73
C LEU A 9 3.90 5.24 1.12
N LEU A 10 4.17 4.05 1.65
CA LEU A 10 5.20 3.15 1.14
C LEU A 10 4.89 2.67 -0.28
N ALA A 11 3.63 2.28 -0.53
CA ALA A 11 3.16 1.94 -1.87
C ALA A 11 3.32 3.13 -2.84
N TRP A 12 2.94 4.34 -2.41
CA TRP A 12 3.12 5.55 -3.20
C TRP A 12 4.59 5.84 -3.50
N ILE A 13 5.48 5.78 -2.49
CA ILE A 13 6.93 5.99 -2.63
C ILE A 13 7.50 5.02 -3.67
N ILE A 14 7.19 3.73 -3.57
CA ILE A 14 7.63 2.72 -4.53
C ILE A 14 7.16 3.07 -5.94
N CYS A 15 5.89 3.44 -6.12
CA CYS A 15 5.39 3.91 -7.41
C CYS A 15 6.14 5.16 -7.93
N GLN A 16 6.46 6.12 -7.06
CA GLN A 16 7.19 7.32 -7.46
C GLN A 16 8.61 7.00 -7.95
N ILE A 17 9.29 6.06 -7.29
CA ILE A 17 10.62 5.58 -7.67
C ILE A 17 10.53 4.84 -9.01
N LEU A 18 9.58 3.90 -9.14
CA LEU A 18 9.40 3.13 -10.37
C LEU A 18 8.99 4.02 -11.56
N GLN A 19 8.24 5.09 -11.31
CA GLN A 19 7.85 6.05 -12.34
C GLN A 19 9.05 6.70 -13.04
N VAL A 20 10.23 6.77 -12.41
CA VAL A 20 11.45 7.31 -13.05
C VAL A 20 11.84 6.50 -14.29
N LYS A 21 11.58 5.19 -14.30
CA LYS A 21 11.90 4.29 -15.42
C LYS A 21 10.66 3.86 -16.20
N PHE A 22 9.53 3.72 -15.53
CA PHE A 22 8.30 3.18 -16.10
C PHE A 22 7.18 4.24 -16.07
N ASN A 23 6.91 4.86 -17.22
CA ASN A 23 5.84 5.85 -17.39
C ASN A 23 4.42 5.32 -17.11
N PHE A 24 4.29 4.00 -16.90
CA PHE A 24 3.06 3.34 -16.48
C PHE A 24 2.61 3.74 -15.07
N PHE A 25 3.55 4.04 -14.16
CA PHE A 25 3.20 4.51 -12.82
C PHE A 25 2.89 6.02 -12.82
N GLY A 26 2.02 6.45 -11.91
CA GLY A 26 1.52 7.82 -11.81
C GLY A 26 -0.01 7.91 -11.91
N GLY A 27 -0.56 9.04 -11.44
CA GLY A 27 -1.99 9.33 -11.51
C GLY A 27 -2.86 8.18 -11.00
N LYS A 28 -3.79 7.73 -11.86
CA LYS A 28 -4.74 6.66 -11.54
C LYS A 28 -4.08 5.33 -11.16
N ASN A 29 -2.98 4.95 -11.82
CA ASN A 29 -2.37 3.64 -11.59
C ASN A 29 -1.72 3.57 -10.21
N THR A 30 -1.07 4.65 -9.77
CA THR A 30 -0.54 4.74 -8.41
C THR A 30 -1.64 4.71 -7.36
N ALA A 31 -2.78 5.36 -7.61
CA ALA A 31 -3.92 5.32 -6.70
C ALA A 31 -4.46 3.88 -6.55
N ILE A 32 -4.55 3.11 -7.64
CA ILE A 32 -4.98 1.71 -7.57
C ILE A 32 -3.99 0.86 -6.74
N VAL A 33 -2.68 1.09 -6.88
CA VAL A 33 -1.66 0.42 -6.05
C VAL A 33 -1.84 0.78 -4.57
N MET A 34 -2.07 2.05 -4.24
CA MET A 34 -2.32 2.49 -2.87
C MET A 34 -3.55 1.81 -2.27
N VAL A 35 -4.63 1.67 -3.04
CA VAL A 35 -5.83 0.90 -2.62
C VAL A 35 -5.48 -0.57 -2.40
N GLY A 36 -4.70 -1.18 -3.31
CA GLY A 36 -4.22 -2.55 -3.18
C GLY A 36 -3.43 -2.80 -1.90
N ALA A 37 -2.64 -1.81 -1.46
CA ALA A 37 -1.86 -1.86 -0.23
C ALA A 37 -2.71 -1.78 1.05
N LEU A 38 -3.99 -1.42 0.94
CA LEU A 38 -4.94 -1.42 2.07
C LEU A 38 -5.79 -2.68 2.17
N ILE A 39 -5.76 -3.55 1.15
CA ILE A 39 -6.63 -4.74 1.08
C ILE A 39 -6.47 -5.66 2.30
N PRO A 40 -5.24 -6.08 2.68
CA PRO A 40 -5.09 -6.99 3.83
C PRO A 40 -5.62 -6.34 5.13
N ASP A 41 -5.48 -5.02 5.21
CA ASP A 41 -5.86 -4.19 6.33
C ASP A 41 -7.38 -3.95 6.46
N PHE A 42 -8.20 -4.50 5.56
CA PHE A 42 -9.66 -4.53 5.71
C PHE A 42 -10.11 -5.30 6.96
N ILE A 43 -9.25 -6.19 7.48
CA ILE A 43 -9.46 -6.85 8.76
C ILE A 43 -9.66 -5.85 9.91
N LYS A 44 -9.14 -4.62 9.81
CA LYS A 44 -9.32 -3.58 10.84
C LYS A 44 -10.78 -3.13 10.99
N ILE A 45 -11.66 -3.42 10.03
CA ILE A 45 -13.12 -3.27 10.19
C ILE A 45 -13.62 -4.11 11.38
N GLY A 46 -12.95 -5.22 11.71
CA GLY A 46 -13.21 -6.02 12.90
C GLY A 46 -13.18 -5.24 14.21
N LEU A 47 -12.38 -4.16 14.30
CA LEU A 47 -12.33 -3.31 15.48
C LEU A 47 -13.65 -2.55 15.70
N LEU A 48 -14.34 -2.17 14.62
CA LEU A 48 -15.66 -1.53 14.70
C LEU A 48 -16.72 -2.53 15.21
N PHE A 49 -16.71 -3.75 14.70
CA PHE A 49 -17.62 -4.81 15.16
C PHE A 49 -17.34 -5.23 16.61
N GLN A 50 -16.06 -5.30 16.99
CA GLN A 50 -15.67 -5.56 18.37
C GLN A 50 -16.15 -4.46 19.32
N TRP A 51 -16.13 -3.19 18.90
CA TRP A 51 -16.70 -2.09 19.69
C TRP A 51 -18.22 -2.22 19.87
N MET A 52 -18.90 -2.91 18.95
CA MET A 52 -20.33 -3.25 19.03
C MET A 52 -20.59 -4.60 19.72
N ASP A 53 -19.58 -5.23 20.32
CA ASP A 53 -19.63 -6.55 20.95
C ASP A 53 -20.03 -7.70 19.98
N ILE A 54 -19.66 -7.57 18.70
CA ILE A 54 -19.89 -8.58 17.67
C ILE A 54 -18.55 -9.23 17.29
N ASP A 55 -18.39 -10.52 17.56
CA ASP A 55 -17.20 -11.28 17.17
C ASP A 55 -17.30 -11.76 15.72
N ILE A 56 -16.51 -11.14 14.83
CA ILE A 56 -16.39 -11.52 13.43
C ILE A 56 -14.99 -12.01 13.04
N TRP A 57 -14.05 -12.13 13.99
CA TRP A 57 -12.62 -12.29 13.69
C TRP A 57 -12.34 -13.54 12.85
N ASN A 58 -13.05 -14.64 13.11
CA ASN A 58 -12.91 -15.89 12.34
C ASN A 58 -13.27 -15.73 10.86
N PHE A 59 -14.16 -14.79 10.51
CA PHE A 59 -14.58 -14.54 9.12
C PHE A 59 -13.63 -13.61 8.37
N ILE A 60 -13.07 -12.61 9.07
CA ILE A 60 -12.24 -11.57 8.44
C ILE A 60 -10.74 -11.86 8.51
N THR A 61 -10.28 -12.73 9.41
CA THR A 61 -8.86 -13.11 9.52
C THR A 61 -8.27 -13.62 8.18
N PRO A 62 -8.99 -14.44 7.39
CA PRO A 62 -8.51 -14.87 6.07
C PRO A 62 -8.22 -13.71 5.11
N LEU A 63 -8.84 -12.52 5.27
CA LEU A 63 -8.58 -11.35 4.41
C LEU A 63 -7.13 -10.86 4.54
N HIS A 64 -6.53 -11.02 5.72
CA HIS A 64 -5.13 -10.70 6.00
C HIS A 64 -4.18 -11.88 5.71
N THR A 65 -4.48 -12.66 4.66
CA THR A 65 -3.62 -13.73 4.14
C THR A 65 -3.35 -13.50 2.66
N PRO A 66 -2.23 -13.99 2.09
CA PRO A 66 -1.98 -13.82 0.66
C PRO A 66 -3.11 -14.34 -0.22
N ALA A 67 -3.66 -15.52 0.11
CA ALA A 67 -4.79 -16.09 -0.63
C ALA A 67 -6.05 -15.22 -0.55
N GLY A 68 -6.45 -14.79 0.66
CA GLY A 68 -7.63 -13.95 0.84
C GLY A 68 -7.46 -12.56 0.22
N ALA A 69 -6.28 -11.97 0.31
CA ALA A 69 -5.98 -10.68 -0.30
C ALA A 69 -5.96 -10.76 -1.84
N ILE A 70 -5.44 -11.83 -2.44
CA ILE A 70 -5.52 -12.07 -3.88
C ILE A 70 -6.98 -12.17 -4.34
N ILE A 71 -7.81 -12.95 -3.63
CA ILE A 71 -9.24 -13.09 -3.96
C ILE A 71 -9.95 -11.73 -3.84
N THR A 72 -9.66 -10.99 -2.77
CA THR A 72 -10.24 -9.65 -2.55
C THR A 72 -9.83 -8.68 -3.65
N ALA A 73 -8.55 -8.67 -4.05
CA ALA A 73 -8.07 -7.88 -5.18
C ALA A 73 -8.76 -8.28 -6.50
N ALA A 74 -8.99 -9.57 -6.72
CA ALA A 74 -9.72 -10.05 -7.89
C ALA A 74 -11.16 -9.54 -7.91
N VAL A 75 -11.88 -9.64 -6.78
CA VAL A 75 -13.25 -9.11 -6.64
C VAL A 75 -13.29 -7.60 -6.87
N ILE A 76 -12.39 -6.83 -6.24
CA ILE A 76 -12.31 -5.37 -6.41
C ILE A 76 -12.01 -5.01 -7.87
N SER A 77 -11.19 -5.79 -8.56
CA SER A 77 -10.84 -5.53 -9.95
C SER A 77 -12.03 -5.60 -10.91
N LEU A 78 -13.10 -6.32 -10.55
CA LEU A 78 -14.31 -6.43 -11.37
C LEU A 78 -15.06 -5.09 -11.51
N PHE A 79 -14.84 -4.15 -10.60
CA PHE A 79 -15.42 -2.80 -10.64
C PHE A 79 -14.69 -1.84 -11.59
N PHE A 80 -13.62 -2.29 -12.26
CA PHE A 80 -12.87 -1.49 -13.22
C PHE A 80 -13.17 -1.94 -14.66
N GLU A 81 -13.13 -1.00 -15.60
CA GLU A 81 -13.23 -1.32 -17.04
C GLU A 81 -12.11 -2.28 -17.45
N GLU A 82 -10.87 -1.91 -17.14
CA GLU A 82 -9.64 -2.68 -17.40
C GLU A 82 -9.32 -3.64 -16.26
N LYS A 83 -10.19 -4.64 -16.06
CA LYS A 83 -10.16 -5.59 -14.92
C LYS A 83 -8.77 -6.18 -14.66
N MET A 84 -8.12 -6.73 -15.69
CA MET A 84 -6.80 -7.37 -15.53
C MET A 84 -5.68 -6.39 -15.19
N SER A 85 -5.77 -5.15 -15.68
CA SER A 85 -4.81 -4.10 -15.33
C SER A 85 -4.99 -3.67 -13.86
N ALA A 86 -6.24 -3.44 -13.46
CA ALA A 86 -6.58 -3.12 -12.08
C ALA A 86 -6.16 -4.24 -11.12
N PHE A 87 -6.45 -5.51 -11.46
CA PHE A 87 -6.04 -6.66 -10.66
C PHE A 87 -4.54 -6.70 -10.42
N LYS A 88 -3.72 -6.51 -11.47
CA LYS A 88 -2.26 -6.50 -11.35
C LYS A 88 -1.76 -5.36 -10.47
N LEU A 89 -2.35 -4.18 -10.58
CA LEU A 89 -2.00 -3.01 -9.76
C LEU A 89 -2.41 -3.20 -8.29
N LEU A 90 -3.61 -3.72 -8.04
CA LEU A 90 -4.08 -4.05 -6.70
C LEU A 90 -3.17 -5.11 -6.07
N LEU A 91 -2.86 -6.18 -6.81
CA LEU A 91 -1.97 -7.24 -6.36
C LEU A 91 -0.56 -6.72 -6.06
N PHE A 92 -0.06 -5.77 -6.86
CA PHE A 92 1.22 -5.12 -6.58
C PHE A 92 1.18 -4.36 -5.26
N GLY A 93 0.11 -3.59 -4.99
CA GLY A 93 -0.07 -2.93 -3.69
C GLY A 93 -0.18 -3.92 -2.54
N THR A 94 -0.96 -4.98 -2.70
CA THR A 94 -1.08 -6.05 -1.71
C THR A 94 0.27 -6.71 -1.42
N ALA A 95 1.10 -6.94 -2.43
CA ALA A 95 2.44 -7.47 -2.25
C ALA A 95 3.33 -6.51 -1.44
N THR A 96 3.23 -5.20 -1.68
CA THR A 96 3.96 -4.20 -0.88
C THR A 96 3.52 -4.22 0.58
N HIS A 97 2.23 -4.46 0.87
CA HIS A 97 1.73 -4.56 2.23
C HIS A 97 2.43 -5.68 2.99
N PHE A 98 2.35 -6.91 2.48
CA PHE A 98 3.01 -8.07 3.10
C PHE A 98 4.53 -7.91 3.18
N LEU A 99 5.16 -7.29 2.18
CA LEU A 99 6.59 -7.02 2.20
C LEU A 99 6.99 -6.14 3.40
N PHE A 100 6.16 -5.15 3.75
CA PHE A 100 6.44 -4.25 4.87
C PHE A 100 5.92 -4.74 6.21
N ASP A 101 5.02 -5.74 6.23
CA ASP A 101 4.61 -6.43 7.45
C ASP A 101 5.59 -7.51 7.88
N LEU A 102 6.28 -8.18 6.94
CA LEU A 102 7.23 -9.26 7.27
C LEU A 102 8.27 -8.86 8.33
N PRO A 103 8.86 -7.65 8.29
CA PRO A 103 9.80 -7.19 9.33
C PRO A 103 9.16 -6.87 10.68
N LEU A 104 7.84 -6.69 10.77
CA LEU A 104 7.18 -6.24 11.98
C LEU A 104 7.02 -7.37 12.99
N ALA A 105 7.15 -7.04 14.28
CA ALA A 105 6.87 -7.92 15.41
C ALA A 105 5.41 -7.72 15.83
N HIS A 106 4.51 -8.53 15.29
CA HIS A 106 3.08 -8.48 15.60
C HIS A 106 2.79 -9.15 16.94
N VAL A 107 2.00 -8.49 17.78
CA VAL A 107 1.52 -9.04 19.06
C VAL A 107 0.68 -10.30 18.86
N SER A 108 0.00 -10.41 17.71
CA SER A 108 -0.82 -11.56 17.36
C SER A 108 -0.04 -12.79 16.93
N GLY A 109 1.30 -12.77 16.86
CA GLY A 109 2.11 -13.98 16.61
C GLY A 109 2.38 -14.28 15.13
N GLY A 110 2.28 -13.29 14.23
CA GLY A 110 2.79 -13.34 12.85
C GLY A 110 1.73 -13.61 11.77
N MET A 111 2.15 -13.56 10.50
CA MET A 111 1.23 -13.65 9.35
C MET A 111 1.07 -15.05 8.80
N LEU A 112 -0.15 -15.43 8.45
CA LEU A 112 -0.50 -16.72 7.83
C LEU A 112 -0.19 -16.73 6.32
N MET A 113 1.09 -16.65 5.96
CA MET A 113 1.54 -16.49 4.57
C MET A 113 1.17 -17.67 3.65
N LEU A 114 1.04 -18.88 4.20
CA LEU A 114 0.79 -20.11 3.44
C LEU A 114 -0.64 -20.64 3.58
N PHE A 115 -1.55 -19.86 4.17
CA PHE A 115 -2.97 -20.19 4.23
C PHE A 115 -3.56 -20.23 2.80
N PRO A 116 -4.46 -21.18 2.45
CA PRO A 116 -5.12 -22.18 3.28
C PRO A 116 -4.46 -23.58 3.23
N PHE A 117 -3.17 -23.67 2.90
CA PHE A 117 -2.47 -24.97 2.85
C PHE A 117 -1.67 -25.25 4.12
N HIS A 118 -1.23 -24.19 4.81
CA HIS A 118 -0.48 -24.29 6.05
C HIS A 118 -0.81 -23.13 7.02
N TRP A 119 -0.87 -23.44 8.32
CA TRP A 119 -1.33 -22.54 9.39
C TRP A 119 -0.16 -21.92 10.18
N GLY A 120 1.08 -22.14 9.73
CA GLY A 120 2.26 -21.50 10.28
C GLY A 120 2.22 -19.99 10.12
N ARG A 121 2.75 -19.29 11.11
CA ARG A 121 2.83 -17.83 11.15
C ARG A 121 4.28 -17.40 10.92
N TYR A 122 4.45 -16.40 10.05
CA TYR A 122 5.76 -15.95 9.58
C TYR A 122 5.94 -14.47 9.85
N GLN A 123 7.10 -14.11 10.40
CA GLN A 123 7.60 -12.74 10.55
C GLN A 123 9.08 -12.77 10.94
N VAL A 124 9.80 -11.68 10.72
CA VAL A 124 11.25 -11.55 11.00
C VAL A 124 11.51 -10.91 12.36
N TYR A 125 10.51 -10.23 12.96
CA TYR A 125 10.60 -9.61 14.29
C TYR A 125 11.68 -8.51 14.44
N LEU A 126 11.88 -7.70 13.39
CA LEU A 126 12.90 -6.64 13.38
C LEU A 126 12.42 -5.32 13.98
N ILE A 127 11.15 -4.98 13.77
CA ILE A 127 10.61 -3.67 14.14
C ILE A 127 9.35 -3.87 15.01
N PRO A 128 9.28 -3.29 16.21
CA PRO A 128 8.06 -3.31 17.01
C PRO A 128 6.88 -2.68 16.25
N THR A 129 5.72 -3.33 16.27
CA THR A 129 4.54 -2.84 15.51
C THR A 129 4.04 -1.48 16.03
N ASP A 130 4.28 -1.17 17.30
CA ASP A 130 3.91 0.09 17.96
C ASP A 130 4.88 1.24 17.68
N ASP A 131 6.02 1.00 17.03
CA ASP A 131 7.03 2.02 16.73
C ASP A 131 6.48 3.10 15.76
N TYR A 132 6.68 4.37 16.12
CA TYR A 132 6.27 5.53 15.32
C TYR A 132 7.34 5.95 14.30
N ILE A 133 8.55 5.38 14.36
CA ILE A 133 9.65 5.70 13.46
C ILE A 133 9.28 5.36 12.01
N VAL A 134 8.67 4.19 11.78
CA VAL A 134 8.29 3.75 10.42
C VAL A 134 7.32 4.73 9.73
N PRO A 135 6.14 5.07 10.30
CA PRO A 135 5.24 6.04 9.68
C PRO A 135 5.89 7.42 9.51
N THR A 136 6.70 7.85 10.48
CA THR A 136 7.37 9.16 10.45
C THR A 136 8.38 9.24 9.29
N LEU A 137 9.21 8.20 9.12
CA LEU A 137 10.18 8.12 8.03
C LEU A 137 9.48 8.01 6.67
N ALA A 138 8.43 7.18 6.56
CA ALA A 138 7.65 7.07 5.34
C ALA A 138 7.05 8.44 4.95
N LEU A 139 6.49 9.19 5.90
CA LEU A 139 5.98 10.54 5.66
C LEU A 139 7.08 11.51 5.23
N ALA A 140 8.21 11.53 5.94
CA ALA A 140 9.34 12.41 5.62
C ALA A 140 9.86 12.15 4.19
N VAL A 141 10.08 10.88 3.84
CA VAL A 141 10.52 10.49 2.48
C VAL A 141 9.47 10.86 1.44
N ALA A 142 8.19 10.62 1.72
CA ALA A 142 7.12 10.98 0.80
C ALA A 142 7.07 12.49 0.52
N LEU A 143 7.22 13.31 1.56
CA LEU A 143 7.29 14.77 1.45
C LEU A 143 8.50 15.22 0.63
N VAL A 144 9.68 14.66 0.86
CA VAL A 144 10.89 14.96 0.09
C VAL A 144 10.69 14.66 -1.40
N ILE A 145 10.15 13.49 -1.74
CA ILE A 145 9.87 13.11 -3.13
C ILE A 145 8.85 14.05 -3.76
N TYR A 146 7.78 14.37 -3.02
CA TYR A 146 6.74 15.28 -3.48
C TYR A 146 7.30 16.67 -3.79
N MET A 147 8.09 17.24 -2.87
CA MET A 147 8.73 18.55 -3.03
C MET A 147 9.69 18.56 -4.22
N ALA A 148 10.52 17.52 -4.38
CA ALA A 148 11.45 17.40 -5.50
C ALA A 148 10.72 17.35 -6.86
N LYS A 149 9.60 16.62 -6.96
CA LYS A 149 8.80 16.56 -8.20
C LYS A 149 8.09 17.89 -8.49
N ARG A 150 7.55 18.55 -7.47
CA ARG A 150 6.93 19.86 -7.60
C ARG A 150 7.93 20.91 -8.10
N GLY A 151 9.14 20.91 -7.55
CA GLY A 151 10.22 21.80 -8.00
C GLY A 151 10.59 21.63 -9.47
N LYS A 152 10.75 20.38 -9.93
CA LYS A 152 11.02 20.07 -11.36
C LYS A 152 9.89 20.54 -12.28
N SER A 153 8.65 20.36 -11.86
CA SER A 153 7.48 20.78 -12.65
C SER A 153 7.39 22.30 -12.76
N ALA A 154 7.60 23.04 -11.66
CA ALA A 154 7.64 24.50 -11.67
C ALA A 154 8.78 25.06 -12.53
N HIS A 155 9.97 24.44 -12.47
CA HIS A 155 11.11 24.85 -13.29
C HIS A 155 10.83 24.66 -14.80
N LYS A 156 10.24 23.51 -15.19
CA LYS A 156 9.86 23.25 -16.58
C LYS A 156 8.84 24.26 -17.13
N ILE A 157 7.85 24.65 -16.32
CA ILE A 157 6.86 25.66 -16.71
C ILE A 157 7.52 27.02 -16.92
N LYS A 158 8.45 27.42 -16.03
CA LYS A 158 9.17 28.69 -16.16
C LYS A 158 9.96 28.77 -17.48
N LEU A 159 10.69 27.71 -17.84
CA LEU A 159 11.44 27.65 -19.10
C LEU A 159 10.54 27.81 -20.33
N LEU A 160 9.36 27.17 -20.34
CA LEU A 160 8.40 27.28 -21.44
C LEU A 160 7.80 28.69 -21.58
N ILE A 161 7.62 29.41 -20.47
CA ILE A 161 7.17 30.80 -20.48
C ILE A 161 8.26 31.72 -21.03
N ASP A 162 9.50 31.56 -20.55
CA ASP A 162 10.64 32.37 -20.99
C ASP A 162 10.92 32.19 -22.50
N GLU A 163 10.82 30.96 -23.02
CA GLU A 163 10.97 30.66 -24.44
C GLU A 163 9.88 31.33 -25.30
N LYS A 164 8.63 31.35 -24.84
CA LYS A 164 7.50 31.97 -25.54
C LYS A 164 7.53 33.50 -25.54
N ILE A 165 8.17 34.13 -24.56
CA ILE A 165 8.35 35.60 -24.50
C ILE A 165 9.49 36.06 -25.42
N SER A 166 10.43 35.17 -25.74
CA SER A 166 11.57 35.46 -26.63
C SER A 166 11.30 35.33 -28.13
N GLN A 167 10.10 34.88 -28.53
CA GLN A 167 9.61 34.81 -29.92
C GLN A 167 8.64 35.94 -30.21
#